data_AF-A0A232LUH1-F1
#
_entry.id   AF-A0A232LUH1-F1
#
_cell.length_a   1.000
_cell.length_b   1.000
_cell.length_c   1.000
_cell.angle_alpha   90.00
_cell.angle_beta   90.00
_cell.angle_gamma   90.00
#
_symmetry.space_group_name_H-M   'P 1'
#
loop_
_entity.id
_entity.type
_entity.pdbx_description
1 polymer ?
#
loop_
_entity_poly.entity_id
_entity_poly.type
_entity_poly.pdbx_seq_one_letter_code
_entity_poly.pdbx_strand_id
1 'polypeptide(L)'
;MLSPLPRLLNLVVYLMKLVDYADIGWAKLTGAGGGGCAITILRSDAEEEKLHELMAKLDEESFERYEIVLGGDGVGVLWPAVLHNGSDEEGGEAIDQQKFENAIDNDGIEQLVG
;
A
#
# COMPACT_ATOMS: atom_id res chain seq x y z
N MET A 1 -33.46 -0.47 1.14
CA MET A 1 -33.42 0.57 0.09
C MET A 1 -32.58 1.72 0.62
N LEU A 2 -31.26 1.72 0.36
CA LEU A 2 -30.44 2.91 0.59
C LEU A 2 -30.79 3.94 -0.49
N SER A 3 -31.13 5.16 -0.07
CA SER A 3 -31.38 6.29 -0.96
C SER A 3 -30.12 6.61 -1.78
N PRO A 4 -30.26 7.15 -3.01
CA PRO A 4 -29.10 7.63 -3.76
C PRO A 4 -28.48 8.78 -2.96
N LEU A 5 -27.27 8.57 -2.42
CA LEU A 5 -26.54 9.64 -1.77
C LEU A 5 -26.38 10.79 -2.79
N PRO A 6 -26.62 12.05 -2.37
CA PRO A 6 -26.54 13.17 -3.29
C PRO A 6 -25.11 13.26 -3.86
N ARG A 7 -25.02 13.51 -5.18
CA ARG A 7 -23.79 13.73 -5.99
C ARG A 7 -22.90 14.90 -5.53
N LEU A 8 -23.04 15.33 -4.27
CA LEU A 8 -22.34 16.43 -3.62
C LEU A 8 -21.31 15.93 -2.59
N LEU A 9 -21.27 14.63 -2.29
CA LEU A 9 -20.20 14.07 -1.47
C LEU A 9 -18.96 13.87 -2.35
N ASN A 10 -17.84 14.50 -1.98
CA ASN A 10 -16.55 14.23 -2.59
C ASN A 10 -16.28 12.71 -2.53
N LEU A 11 -15.89 12.11 -3.65
CA LEU A 11 -15.71 10.66 -3.79
C LEU A 11 -14.81 10.09 -2.69
N VAL A 12 -13.77 10.81 -2.28
CA VAL A 12 -12.86 10.35 -1.22
C VAL A 12 -13.52 10.37 0.17
N VAL A 13 -14.42 11.33 0.41
CA VAL A 13 -15.23 11.36 1.64
C VAL A 13 -16.22 10.20 1.66
N TYR A 14 -16.67 9.73 0.50
CA TYR A 14 -17.48 8.53 0.39
C TYR A 14 -16.72 7.27 0.81
N LEU A 15 -15.49 7.07 0.31
CA LEU A 15 -14.59 5.99 0.77
C LEU A 15 -14.43 6.00 2.30
N MET A 16 -14.15 7.17 2.89
CA MET A 16 -13.97 7.28 4.35
C MET A 16 -15.21 6.81 5.10
N LYS A 17 -16.41 7.18 4.63
CA LYS A 17 -17.66 6.70 5.23
C LYS A 17 -17.86 5.19 5.05
N LEU A 18 -17.50 4.63 3.91
CA LEU A 18 -17.62 3.18 3.69
C LEU A 18 -16.75 2.40 4.67
N VAL A 19 -15.50 2.85 4.87
CA VAL A 19 -14.56 2.26 5.82
C VAL A 19 -15.10 2.36 7.25
N ASP A 20 -15.57 3.55 7.65
CA ASP A 20 -16.11 3.78 8.99
C ASP A 20 -17.38 2.95 9.26
N TYR A 21 -18.32 2.90 8.32
CA TYR A 21 -19.58 2.16 8.50
C TYR A 21 -19.40 0.64 8.50
N ALA A 22 -18.40 0.13 7.76
CA ALA A 22 -18.10 -1.29 7.76
C ALA A 22 -17.28 -1.72 8.99
N ASP A 23 -16.76 -0.78 9.80
CA ASP A 23 -15.89 -1.03 10.95
C ASP A 23 -14.67 -1.91 10.60
N ILE A 24 -14.05 -1.64 9.44
CA ILE A 24 -12.94 -2.43 8.90
C ILE A 24 -11.57 -1.74 9.05
N GLY A 25 -11.55 -0.46 9.43
CA GLY A 25 -10.32 0.31 9.45
C GLY A 25 -10.52 1.80 9.69
N TRP A 26 -9.47 2.56 9.39
CA TRP A 26 -9.47 4.02 9.44
C TRP A 26 -8.93 4.55 8.12
N ALA A 27 -9.68 5.47 7.51
CA ALA A 27 -9.29 6.11 6.26
C ALA A 27 -9.02 7.59 6.43
N LYS A 28 -8.09 8.13 5.64
CA LYS A 28 -7.79 9.57 5.60
C LYS A 28 -7.33 10.00 4.22
N LEU A 29 -7.65 11.25 3.88
CA LEU A 29 -7.03 11.94 2.75
C LEU A 29 -5.50 11.99 2.90
N THR A 30 -4.79 11.75 1.81
CA THR A 30 -3.33 11.92 1.72
C THR A 30 -2.99 13.00 0.69
N GLY A 31 -1.94 13.79 0.95
CA GLY A 31 -1.54 14.92 0.09
C GLY A 31 -2.23 16.25 0.41
N ALA A 32 -2.51 17.06 -0.61
CA ALA A 32 -3.01 18.43 -0.48
C ALA A 32 -4.46 18.53 0.05
N GLY A 33 -5.23 17.44 -0.06
CA GLY A 33 -6.65 17.39 0.31
C GLY A 33 -7.59 17.92 -0.79
N GLY A 34 -8.91 17.88 -0.52
CA GLY A 34 -9.94 18.31 -1.46
C GLY A 34 -10.33 17.30 -2.54
N GLY A 35 -9.76 16.09 -2.51
CA GLY A 35 -9.98 15.01 -3.46
C GLY A 35 -8.69 14.22 -3.70
N GLY A 36 -8.70 13.30 -4.68
CA GLY A 36 -7.52 12.52 -5.07
C GLY A 36 -7.37 11.22 -4.28
N CYS A 37 -6.22 11.05 -3.63
CA CYS A 37 -5.87 9.81 -2.93
C CYS A 37 -6.32 9.82 -1.46
N ALA A 38 -6.58 8.62 -0.96
CA ALA A 38 -6.72 8.36 0.46
C ALA A 38 -5.96 7.08 0.81
N ILE A 39 -5.56 7.01 2.07
CA ILE A 39 -4.99 5.81 2.67
C ILE A 39 -6.01 5.22 3.64
N THR A 40 -6.11 3.91 3.64
CA THR A 40 -6.90 3.14 4.59
C THR A 40 -5.98 2.18 5.33
N ILE A 41 -5.95 2.27 6.65
CA ILE A 41 -5.30 1.29 7.51
C ILE A 41 -6.39 0.32 7.96
N LEU A 42 -6.27 -0.94 7.55
CA LEU A 42 -7.21 -1.98 7.92
C LEU A 42 -6.94 -2.46 9.35
N ARG A 43 -8.01 -2.83 10.04
CA ARG A 43 -7.88 -3.53 11.32
C ARG A 43 -7.34 -4.93 11.06
N SER A 44 -6.47 -5.40 11.96
CA SER A 44 -5.94 -6.77 11.92
C SER A 44 -7.02 -7.85 12.07
N ASP A 45 -8.17 -7.50 12.64
CA ASP A 45 -9.32 -8.37 12.86
C ASP A 45 -10.49 -8.09 11.89
N ALA A 46 -10.25 -7.34 10.81
CA ALA A 46 -11.28 -7.05 9.82
C ALA A 46 -11.77 -8.33 9.14
N GLU A 47 -13.10 -8.50 9.05
CA GLU A 47 -13.71 -9.64 8.37
C GLU A 47 -13.47 -9.56 6.84
N GLU A 48 -12.98 -10.65 6.26
CA GLU A 48 -12.66 -10.74 4.83
C GLU A 48 -13.86 -10.44 3.93
N GLU A 49 -15.06 -10.85 4.33
CA GLU A 49 -16.30 -10.57 3.60
C GLU A 49 -16.56 -9.06 3.49
N LYS A 50 -16.38 -8.30 4.58
CA LYS A 50 -16.55 -6.85 4.59
C LYS A 50 -15.48 -6.15 3.76
N LEU A 51 -14.26 -6.69 3.73
CA LEU A 51 -13.18 -6.19 2.88
C LEU A 51 -13.54 -6.38 1.40
N HIS A 52 -14.02 -7.56 1.00
CA HIS A 52 -14.48 -7.82 -0.36
C HIS A 52 -15.64 -6.92 -0.76
N GLU A 53 -16.61 -6.69 0.12
CA GLU A 53 -17.69 -5.74 -0.13
C GLU A 53 -17.21 -4.31 -0.31
N LEU A 54 -16.24 -3.86 0.50
CA LEU A 54 -15.62 -2.55 0.32
C LEU A 54 -14.95 -2.47 -1.05
N MET A 55 -14.13 -3.46 -1.41
CA MET A 55 -13.41 -3.49 -2.68
C MET A 55 -14.36 -3.39 -3.87
N ALA A 56 -15.44 -4.17 -3.88
CA ALA A 56 -16.46 -4.12 -4.94
C ALA A 56 -17.10 -2.73 -5.08
N LYS A 57 -17.45 -2.08 -3.96
CA LYS A 57 -18.01 -0.71 -3.97
C LYS A 57 -17.02 0.32 -4.49
N LEU A 58 -15.73 0.16 -4.19
CA LEU A 58 -14.69 1.05 -4.69
C LEU A 58 -14.45 0.88 -6.19
N ASP A 59 -14.55 -0.35 -6.71
CA ASP A 59 -14.44 -0.63 -8.14
C ASP A 59 -15.63 -0.06 -8.92
N GLU A 60 -16.85 -0.14 -8.36
CA GLU A 60 -18.06 0.49 -8.94
C GLU A 60 -17.90 2.01 -9.09
N GLU A 61 -17.22 2.64 -8.14
CA GLU A 61 -16.90 4.07 -8.14
C GLU A 61 -15.60 4.40 -8.91
N SER A 62 -14.97 3.41 -9.55
CA SER A 62 -13.73 3.56 -10.35
C SER A 62 -12.53 4.10 -9.56
N PHE A 63 -12.40 3.72 -8.29
CA PHE A 63 -11.17 3.96 -7.54
C PHE A 63 -10.05 3.03 -8.00
N GLU A 64 -8.86 3.59 -8.20
CA GLU A 64 -7.63 2.80 -8.25
C GLU A 64 -7.17 2.44 -6.83
N ARG A 65 -6.71 1.21 -6.64
CA ARG A 65 -6.33 0.66 -5.35
C ARG A 65 -4.91 0.09 -5.42
N TYR A 66 -4.12 0.41 -4.40
CA TYR A 66 -2.76 -0.10 -4.23
C TYR A 66 -2.63 -0.60 -2.79
N GLU A 67 -2.14 -1.83 -2.63
CA GLU A 67 -1.71 -2.33 -1.34
C GLU A 67 -0.24 -1.93 -1.15
N ILE A 68 0.04 -1.27 -0.03
CA ILE A 68 1.38 -0.76 0.27
C ILE A 68 1.76 -1.07 1.72
N VAL A 69 3.06 -1.22 1.96
CA VAL A 69 3.63 -1.22 3.30
C VAL A 69 4.04 0.21 3.67
N LEU A 70 3.74 0.63 4.90
CA LEU A 70 4.17 1.93 5.42
C LEU A 70 5.48 1.79 6.21
N GLY A 71 6.34 2.78 6.07
CA GLY A 71 7.57 2.88 6.85
C GLY A 71 8.76 2.11 6.27
N GLY A 72 8.84 1.96 4.94
CA GLY A 72 10.02 1.42 4.28
C GLY A 72 11.29 2.27 4.53
N ASP A 73 12.45 1.70 4.22
CA ASP A 73 13.77 2.20 4.65
C ASP A 73 14.19 3.55 4.03
N GLY A 74 13.52 3.98 2.98
CA GLY A 74 13.75 5.28 2.35
C GLY A 74 14.76 5.21 1.20
N VAL A 75 15.90 5.90 1.34
CA VAL A 75 16.87 6.04 0.24
C VAL A 75 18.01 5.03 0.40
N GLY A 76 18.16 4.14 -0.57
CA GLY A 76 19.33 3.27 -0.72
C GLY A 76 20.41 3.87 -1.63
N VAL A 77 21.69 3.62 -1.32
CA VAL A 77 22.82 3.96 -2.19
C VAL A 77 23.42 2.67 -2.72
N LEU A 78 23.27 2.44 -4.03
CA LEU A 78 24.01 1.40 -4.75
C LEU A 78 25.47 1.85 -4.92
N TRP A 79 26.26 1.66 -3.87
CA TRP A 79 27.72 1.68 -3.93
C TRP A 79 28.20 0.25 -4.25
N PRO A 80 29.42 -0.02 -4.75
CA PRO A 80 30.02 -1.35 -4.64
C PRO A 80 30.16 -1.71 -3.15
N ALA A 81 29.05 -2.12 -2.56
CA ALA A 81 28.85 -2.41 -1.15
C ALA A 81 28.52 -3.89 -1.09
N VAL A 82 29.51 -4.64 -0.64
CA VAL A 82 29.35 -5.98 -0.10
C VAL A 82 28.37 -5.88 1.07
N LEU A 83 27.16 -6.41 0.92
CA LEU A 83 26.22 -6.56 2.05
C LEU A 83 26.35 -7.97 2.60
N HIS A 84 26.64 -8.08 3.90
CA HIS A 84 26.69 -9.36 4.60
C HIS A 84 25.26 -9.74 5.04
N ASN A 85 24.47 -10.30 4.13
CA ASN A 85 23.11 -10.79 4.42
C ASN A 85 23.14 -12.17 5.13
N GLY A 86 23.96 -12.30 6.17
CA GLY A 86 23.97 -13.48 7.04
C GLY A 86 24.46 -14.80 6.41
N SER A 87 24.98 -14.80 5.18
CA SER A 87 25.73 -15.93 4.64
C SER A 87 27.18 -15.90 5.17
N ASP A 88 27.68 -17.04 5.64
CA ASP A 88 29.07 -17.22 6.13
C ASP A 88 30.13 -17.11 5.00
N GLU A 89 29.78 -16.55 3.85
CA GLU A 89 30.69 -16.36 2.73
C GLU A 89 31.43 -15.03 2.91
N GLU A 90 32.76 -15.13 3.01
CA GLU A 90 33.71 -14.04 3.19
C GLU A 90 33.53 -12.98 2.08
N GLY A 91 32.73 -11.95 2.34
CA GLY A 91 32.44 -10.89 1.37
C GLY A 91 30.99 -10.69 0.95
N GLY A 92 30.00 -11.34 1.58
CA GLY A 92 28.58 -11.04 1.37
C GLY A 92 28.07 -11.15 -0.08
N GLU A 93 26.78 -10.96 -0.31
CA GLU A 93 26.27 -10.89 -1.68
C GLU A 93 26.44 -9.45 -2.20
N ALA A 94 27.25 -9.27 -3.25
CA ALA A 94 27.33 -7.98 -3.94
C ALA A 94 26.04 -7.75 -4.74
N ILE A 95 25.37 -6.64 -4.45
CA ILE A 95 24.24 -6.14 -5.23
C ILE A 95 24.79 -5.15 -6.24
N ASP A 96 24.82 -5.57 -7.50
CA ASP A 96 25.10 -4.67 -8.61
C ASP A 96 23.80 -4.10 -9.19
N GLN A 97 23.94 -3.10 -10.07
CA GLN A 97 22.82 -2.44 -10.73
C GLN A 97 21.93 -3.46 -11.48
N GLN A 98 22.53 -4.48 -12.10
CA GLN A 98 21.79 -5.44 -12.89
C GLN A 98 20.93 -6.35 -12.01
N LYS A 99 21.42 -6.78 -10.85
CA LYS A 99 20.60 -7.53 -9.87
C LYS A 99 19.43 -6.70 -9.36
N PHE A 100 19.67 -5.44 -9.01
CA PHE A 100 18.62 -4.54 -8.53
C PHE A 100 17.54 -4.28 -9.60
N GLU A 101 17.94 -3.98 -10.84
CA GLU A 101 17.02 -3.71 -11.96
C GLU A 101 16.19 -4.94 -12.38
N ASN A 102 16.66 -6.16 -12.09
CA ASN A 102 15.97 -7.40 -12.43
C ASN A 102 15.15 -7.99 -11.27
N ALA A 103 15.04 -7.29 -10.14
CA ALA A 103 14.12 -7.67 -9.08
C ALA A 103 12.67 -7.65 -9.61
N ILE A 104 11.89 -8.67 -9.26
CA ILE A 104 10.55 -8.90 -9.83
C ILE A 104 9.53 -7.88 -9.28
N ASP A 105 9.66 -7.53 -8.01
CA ASP A 105 8.74 -6.67 -7.26
C ASP A 105 9.45 -6.04 -6.05
N ASN A 106 8.68 -5.31 -5.24
CA ASN A 106 9.17 -4.70 -4.02
C ASN A 106 9.73 -5.75 -3.04
N ASP A 107 9.10 -6.92 -2.93
CA ASP A 107 9.58 -8.00 -2.04
C ASP A 107 10.95 -8.50 -2.49
N GLY A 108 11.17 -8.62 -3.80
CA GLY A 108 12.46 -8.97 -4.38
C GLY A 108 13.54 -7.91 -4.11
N ILE A 109 13.17 -6.63 -4.07
CA ILE A 109 14.10 -5.55 -3.69
C ILE A 109 14.44 -5.65 -2.20
N GLU A 110 13.44 -5.79 -1.32
CA GLU A 110 13.63 -5.90 0.14
C GLU A 110 14.52 -7.09 0.52
N GLN A 111 14.37 -8.25 -0.13
CA GLN A 111 15.25 -9.42 0.10
C GLN A 111 16.70 -9.18 -0.30
N LEU A 112 16.93 -8.34 -1.31
CA LEU A 112 18.27 -8.00 -1.74
C LEU A 112 18.91 -7.02 -0.74
N VAL A 113 18.21 -5.95 -0.35
CA VAL A 113 18.82 -4.82 0.35
C VAL A 113 18.62 -4.81 1.89
N GLY A 114 17.77 -5.68 2.44
CA GLY A 114 17.40 -5.76 3.86
C GLY A 114 18.11 -6.85 4.67
#